data_AF-A0A529LVQ1-F1
#
_entry.id   AF-A0A529LVQ1-F1
#
_cell.length_a   1.000
_cell.length_b   1.000
_cell.length_c   1.000
_cell.angle_alpha   90.00
_cell.angle_beta   90.00
_cell.angle_gamma   90.00
#
_symmetry.space_group_name_H-M   'P 1'
#
loop_
_entity.id
_entity.type
_entity.pdbx_description
1 polymer ?
#
loop_
_entity_poly.entity_id
_entity_poly.type
_entity_poly.pdbx_seq_one_letter_code
_entity_poly.pdbx_strand_id
1 'polypeptide(L)' 'MTYQNYSLKQLQQIDAAHHLHPFTDHKELREAGSRIITYANGPFIY' A
#
# COMPACT_ATOMS: atom_id res chain seq x y z
N MET A 1 3.46 0.86 -22.93
CA MET A 1 3.37 0.45 -21.52
C MET A 1 1.98 -0.11 -21.27
N THR A 2 1.87 -1.34 -20.75
CA THR A 2 0.57 -1.90 -20.35
C THR A 2 0.19 -1.32 -18.99
N TYR A 3 -0.89 -0.54 -18.91
CA TYR A 3 -1.47 -0.15 -17.63
C TYR A 3 -2.10 -1.39 -16.98
N GLN A 4 -1.43 -1.96 -15.98
CA GLN A 4 -2.01 -3.01 -15.15
C GLN A 4 -2.83 -2.38 -14.03
N ASN A 5 -4.15 -2.55 -14.11
CA ASN A 5 -5.05 -2.21 -13.01
C ASN A 5 -4.94 -3.30 -11.95
N TYR A 6 -4.08 -3.08 -10.95
CA TYR A 6 -4.00 -3.95 -9.78
C TYR A 6 -5.18 -3.69 -8.85
N SER A 7 -5.71 -4.76 -8.27
CA SER A 7 -6.62 -4.63 -7.13
C SER A 7 -5.86 -4.18 -5.88
N LEU A 8 -6.57 -3.53 -4.94
CA LEU A 8 -6.01 -3.11 -3.66
C LEU A 8 -5.28 -4.26 -2.94
N LYS A 9 -5.91 -5.44 -2.89
CA LYS A 9 -5.32 -6.61 -2.22
C LYS A 9 -4.01 -7.06 -2.85
N GLN A 10 -3.89 -7.00 -4.18
CA GLN A 10 -2.64 -7.36 -4.85
C GLN A 10 -1.52 -6.39 -4.49
N LEU A 11 -1.81 -5.09 -4.45
CA LEU A 11 -0.83 -4.08 -4.04
C LEU A 11 -0.39 -4.28 -2.59
N GLN A 12 -1.33 -4.54 -1.68
CA GLN A 12 -1.03 -4.83 -0.28
C GLN A 12 -0.19 -6.10 -0.11
N GLN A 13 -0.45 -7.15 -0.91
CA GLN A 13 0.36 -8.38 -0.89
C GLN A 13 1.80 -8.14 -1.35
N ILE A 14 1.98 -7.37 -2.43
CA ILE A 14 3.32 -7.03 -2.95
C ILE A 14 4.08 -6.18 -1.93
N ASP A 15 3.42 -5.18 -1.34
CA ASP A 15 3.98 -4.33 -0.29
C ASP A 15 4.38 -5.16 0.95
N ALA A 16 3.49 -6.02 1.45
CA ALA A 16 3.75 -6.91 2.57
C ALA A 16 4.97 -7.83 2.34
N ALA A 17 5.15 -8.31 1.11
CA ALA A 17 6.20 -9.25 0.75
C ALA A 17 7.58 -8.60 0.61
N HIS A 18 7.65 -7.32 0.22
CA HIS A 18 8.91 -6.73 -0.26
C HIS A 18 9.26 -5.36 0.34
N HIS A 19 8.33 -4.69 1.02
CA HIS A 19 8.54 -3.33 1.52
C HIS A 19 8.56 -3.26 3.04
N LEU A 20 9.65 -2.69 3.57
CA LEU A 20 9.88 -2.53 5.00
C LEU A 20 9.59 -1.07 5.42
N HIS A 21 8.37 -0.82 5.86
CA HIS A 21 7.92 0.51 6.31
C HIS A 21 8.65 1.03 7.57
N PRO A 22 9.22 2.24 7.55
CA PRO A 22 9.88 2.80 8.72
C PRO A 22 8.87 3.08 9.85
N PHE A 23 9.35 3.08 11.10
CA PHE A 23 8.56 3.41 12.29
C PHE A 23 7.24 2.63 12.43
N THR A 24 7.21 1.38 11.95
CA THR A 24 6.00 0.55 11.92
C THR A 24 6.29 -0.86 12.44
N ASP A 25 5.33 -1.50 13.11
CA ASP A 25 5.37 -2.94 13.34
C ASP A 25 4.97 -3.70 12.05
N HIS A 26 5.94 -4.38 11.45
CA HIS A 26 5.72 -5.09 10.19
C HIS A 26 4.79 -6.29 10.29
N LYS A 27 4.72 -6.95 11.45
CA LYS A 27 3.85 -8.12 11.59
C LYS A 27 2.39 -7.66 11.59
N GLU A 28 2.09 -6.66 12.42
CA GLU A 28 0.76 -6.08 12.50
C GLU A 28 0.35 -5.45 11.16
N LEU A 29 1.24 -4.70 10.51
CA LEU A 29 0.95 -4.06 9.22
C LEU A 29 0.64 -5.08 8.12
N ARG A 30 1.34 -6.21 8.07
CA ARG A 30 1.08 -7.26 7.06
C ARG A 30 -0.27 -7.94 7.26
N GLU A 31 -0.71 -8.09 8.51
CA GLU A 31 -2.02 -8.66 8.85
C GLU A 31 -3.16 -7.68 8.52
N ALA A 32 -2.99 -6.40 8.85
CA ALA A 32 -3.99 -5.36 8.58
C ALA A 32 -4.03 -4.90 7.12
N GLY A 33 -2.89 -4.93 6.43
CA GLY A 33 -2.68 -4.40 5.08
C GLY A 33 -2.37 -2.90 5.09
N SER A 34 -1.42 -2.48 4.24
CA SER A 34 -1.05 -1.07 4.12
C SER A 34 -2.13 -0.25 3.41
N ARG A 35 -2.27 1.02 3.82
CA ARG A 35 -3.12 1.99 3.14
C ARG A 35 -2.40 2.50 1.89
N ILE A 36 -2.91 2.16 0.71
CA ILE A 36 -2.36 2.61 -0.56
C ILE A 36 -3.01 3.95 -0.93
N ILE A 37 -2.23 5.03 -0.92
CA ILE A 37 -2.68 6.36 -1.38
C ILE A 37 -2.32 6.50 -2.86
N THR A 38 -3.31 6.86 -3.68
CA THR A 38 -3.14 6.92 -5.14
C THR A 38 -3.22 8.34 -5.69
N TYR A 39 -3.84 9.26 -4.94
CA TYR A 39 -4.01 10.64 -5.34
C TYR A 39 -4.12 11.58 -4.13
N ALA A 40 -3.81 12.87 -4.35
CA ALA A 40 -3.96 13.91 -3.36
C ALA A 40 -4.50 15.20 -4.00
N ASN A 41 -5.33 15.94 -3.26
CA ASN A 41 -5.85 17.25 -3.65
C ASN A 41 -5.81 18.21 -2.46
N GLY A 42 -4.94 19.22 -2.54
CA GLY A 42 -4.70 20.13 -1.42
C GLY A 42 -4.29 19.35 -0.16
N PRO A 43 -4.98 19.52 0.99
CA PRO A 43 -4.67 18.80 2.23
C PRO A 43 -5.30 17.39 2.30
N PHE A 44 -5.97 16.90 1.25
CA PHE A 44 -6.69 15.63 1.26
C PHE A 44 -5.99 14.55 0.44
N ILE A 45 -6.11 13.29 0.90
CA ILE A 45 -5.56 12.08 0.26
C ILE A 45 -6.66 11.05 -0.01
N TYR A 46 -6.53 10.33 -1.13
CA TYR A 46 -7.48 9.33 -1.62
C TYR A 46 -6.79 7.99 -1.84
#